data_AF-A0A844CSK5-F1
#
_entry.id   AF-A0A844CSK5-F1
#
_cell.length_a   1.000
_cell.length_b   1.000
_cell.length_c   1.000
_cell.angle_alpha   90.00
_cell.angle_beta   90.00
_cell.angle_gamma   90.00
#
_symmetry.space_group_name_H-M   'P 1'
#
loop_
_entity.id
_entity.type
_entity.pdbx_description
1 polymer ?
#
loop_
_entity_poly.entity_id
_entity_poly.type
_entity_poly.pdbx_seq_one_letter_code
_entity_poly.pdbx_strand_id
1 'polypeptide(L)'
;MIPLPRPYADEIIGSTLLRGARWLGIPPKRLAPLLRGGSTAPPSPILPSCVGHIAEAAGLSSREILYGHTVFPYVTAFMDKRKVMALERKLLGIDPMEESCFGALQTKAVVPFLRLCRQCVREDVERHGESYWHRSHLLPGVHLCLKHRASLLETNVPAKGFFKMILPQEAKSRKYRSSLRPATTMQIAQASLEILDPQHTWPRTADLRKLALEKNYIIGVYEIPALKLAADVMKFYGSPFLDEVRCSYEVHKKSPWPTLVLRASSVDLAPLKYLLMGVYLRSCRSLDSAPTREALGHQRPGPRTERAEYQELERQAMRAVQAHLKALIKAQQRTTVQALLRAAGIWERFRHNRDEFPMLAELVLQFRASDQSERQLGKRSRWRK
;
A
#
# COMPACT_ATOMS: atom_id res chain seq x y z
N MET A 1 28.50 -6.78 27.16
CA MET A 1 27.30 -7.06 26.35
C MET A 1 26.14 -7.31 27.31
N ILE A 2 24.95 -6.78 27.04
CA ILE A 2 23.81 -6.95 27.94
C ILE A 2 22.99 -8.17 27.50
N PRO A 3 22.80 -9.17 28.38
CA PRO A 3 22.06 -10.36 28.03
C PRO A 3 20.57 -10.03 27.86
N LEU A 4 19.96 -10.55 26.81
CA LEU A 4 18.52 -10.54 26.60
C LEU A 4 17.94 -11.96 26.78
N PRO A 5 16.68 -12.08 27.23
CA PRO A 5 15.98 -13.36 27.19
C PRO A 5 15.90 -13.87 25.75
N ARG A 6 15.96 -15.19 25.58
CA ARG A 6 15.56 -15.79 24.32
C ARG A 6 14.08 -15.51 24.06
N PRO A 7 13.70 -15.06 22.85
CA PRO A 7 12.31 -14.91 22.47
C PRO A 7 11.52 -16.21 22.64
N TYR A 8 10.27 -16.12 23.07
CA TYR A 8 9.35 -17.25 23.06
C TYR A 8 8.75 -17.52 21.67
N ALA A 9 8.07 -18.66 21.54
CA ALA A 9 7.35 -19.01 20.32
C ALA A 9 6.30 -17.93 19.96
N ASP A 10 6.31 -17.49 18.69
CA ASP A 10 5.48 -16.39 18.20
C ASP A 10 5.64 -15.06 18.97
N GLU A 11 6.71 -14.85 19.74
CA GLU A 11 6.95 -13.58 20.40
C GLU A 11 7.46 -12.52 19.41
N ILE A 12 6.85 -11.32 19.43
CA ILE A 12 7.39 -10.16 18.68
C ILE A 12 8.59 -9.56 19.39
N ILE A 13 9.60 -9.13 18.63
CA ILE A 13 10.89 -8.67 19.18
C ILE A 13 10.78 -7.51 20.17
N GLY A 14 9.83 -6.60 20.00
CA GLY A 14 9.57 -5.54 20.98
C GLY A 14 9.13 -6.07 22.35
N SER A 15 8.45 -7.21 22.40
CA SER A 15 8.10 -7.91 23.64
C SER A 15 9.34 -8.51 24.30
N THR A 16 10.22 -9.14 23.52
CA THR A 16 11.49 -9.69 24.04
C THR A 16 12.36 -8.58 24.65
N LEU A 17 12.47 -7.43 23.98
CA LEU A 17 13.18 -6.26 24.51
C LEU A 17 12.54 -5.72 25.79
N LEU A 18 11.20 -5.72 25.87
CA LEU A 18 10.49 -5.29 27.06
C LEU A 18 10.77 -6.23 28.24
N ARG A 19 10.69 -7.55 28.03
CA ARG A 19 11.04 -8.56 29.05
C ARG A 19 12.49 -8.42 29.50
N GLY A 20 13.42 -8.26 28.55
CA GLY A 20 14.83 -8.03 28.86
C GLY A 20 15.05 -6.80 29.75
N ALA A 21 14.36 -5.69 29.47
CA ALA A 21 14.40 -4.51 30.33
C ALA A 21 13.91 -4.82 31.75
N ARG A 22 12.83 -5.60 31.90
CA ARG A 22 12.30 -6.01 33.21
C ARG A 22 13.23 -6.95 33.97
N TRP A 23 13.79 -7.95 33.30
CA TRP A 23 14.71 -8.92 33.92
C TRP A 23 15.96 -8.23 34.47
N LEU A 24 16.43 -7.20 33.76
CA LEU A 24 17.58 -6.40 34.17
C LEU A 24 17.24 -5.31 35.19
N GLY A 25 15.95 -5.11 35.54
CA GLY A 25 15.51 -4.06 36.45
C GLY A 25 15.73 -2.64 35.91
N ILE A 26 15.80 -2.45 34.59
CA ILE A 26 16.05 -1.16 33.96
C ILE A 26 14.85 -0.67 33.14
N PRO A 27 14.62 0.66 33.04
CA PRO A 27 13.59 1.17 32.16
C PRO A 27 13.94 0.90 30.68
N PRO A 28 12.95 0.63 29.80
CA PRO A 28 13.17 0.40 28.37
C PRO A 28 14.02 1.47 27.66
N LYS A 29 13.91 2.72 28.12
CA LYS A 29 14.72 3.86 27.63
C LYS A 29 16.21 3.71 27.85
N ARG A 30 16.63 3.00 28.91
CA ARG A 30 18.04 2.71 29.20
C ARG A 30 18.55 1.48 28.44
N LEU A 31 17.68 0.50 28.19
CA LEU A 31 18.06 -0.69 27.40
C LEU A 31 18.44 -0.33 25.95
N ALA A 32 17.71 0.59 25.33
CA ALA A 32 17.89 0.97 23.93
C ALA A 32 19.32 1.44 23.55
N PRO A 33 19.94 2.42 24.23
CA PRO A 33 21.31 2.85 23.95
C PRO A 33 22.35 1.79 24.31
N LEU A 34 22.08 1.01 25.35
CA LEU A 34 22.93 -0.09 25.79
C LEU A 34 23.04 -1.22 24.75
N LEU A 35 21.96 -1.47 23.99
CA LEU A 35 21.96 -2.45 22.90
C LEU A 35 22.49 -1.88 21.58
N ARG A 36 22.47 -0.57 21.35
CA ARG A 36 22.79 0.04 20.04
C ARG A 36 23.98 1.00 20.08
N GLY A 37 24.90 0.83 21.02
CA GLY A 37 26.12 1.64 21.09
C GLY A 37 25.86 3.14 21.24
N GLY A 38 24.88 3.54 22.05
CA GLY A 38 24.64 4.95 22.42
C GLY A 38 23.40 5.62 21.79
N SER A 39 22.75 4.99 20.81
CA SER A 39 21.51 5.53 20.23
C SER A 39 20.35 5.53 21.25
N THR A 40 19.79 6.69 21.57
CA THR A 40 18.67 6.83 22.52
C THR A 40 17.28 6.75 21.88
N ALA A 41 17.19 6.71 20.56
CA ALA A 41 15.92 6.61 19.83
C ALA A 41 15.14 5.33 20.21
N PRO A 42 13.81 5.33 20.25
CA PRO A 42 13.08 4.08 20.48
C PRO A 42 13.29 3.12 19.30
N PRO A 43 13.74 1.87 19.52
CA PRO A 43 13.73 0.87 18.47
C PRO A 43 12.29 0.61 18.02
N SER A 44 12.12 0.24 16.75
CA SER A 44 10.82 -0.25 16.29
C SER A 44 10.54 -1.60 16.96
N PRO A 45 9.38 -1.76 17.64
CA PRO A 45 9.05 -2.99 18.35
C PRO A 45 8.63 -4.15 17.42
N ILE A 46 8.45 -3.87 16.13
CA ILE A 46 7.86 -4.77 15.14
C ILE A 46 8.85 -5.20 14.06
N LEU A 47 9.80 -4.33 13.75
CA LEU A 47 10.80 -4.49 12.70
C LEU A 47 11.94 -3.54 13.03
N PRO A 48 12.85 -3.86 13.96
CA PRO A 48 13.95 -2.98 14.37
C PRO A 48 15.04 -2.90 13.29
N SER A 49 15.77 -1.78 13.25
CA SER A 49 16.94 -1.60 12.38
C SER A 49 18.22 -2.21 12.95
N CYS A 50 18.20 -2.64 14.21
CA CYS A 50 19.36 -3.13 14.95
C CYS A 50 19.29 -4.65 15.20
N VAL A 51 18.84 -5.42 14.21
CA VAL A 51 18.60 -6.87 14.35
C VAL A 51 19.87 -7.60 14.81
N GLY A 52 21.04 -7.24 14.28
CA GLY A 52 22.32 -7.86 14.65
C GLY A 52 22.64 -7.76 16.14
N HIS A 53 22.57 -6.56 16.72
CA HIS A 53 22.83 -6.38 18.16
C HIS A 53 21.82 -7.13 19.04
N ILE A 54 20.56 -7.21 18.62
CA ILE A 54 19.54 -7.95 19.37
C ILE A 54 19.81 -9.45 19.30
N ALA A 55 20.19 -9.95 18.13
CA ALA A 55 20.50 -11.35 17.91
C ALA A 55 21.70 -11.80 18.74
N GLU A 56 22.77 -11.01 18.75
CA GLU A 56 23.95 -11.25 19.59
C GLU A 56 23.57 -11.29 21.08
N ALA A 57 22.83 -10.30 21.56
CA ALA A 57 22.39 -10.23 22.96
C ALA A 57 21.44 -11.36 23.39
N ALA A 58 20.67 -11.92 22.46
CA ALA A 58 19.75 -13.05 22.71
C ALA A 58 20.39 -14.43 22.43
N GLY A 59 21.61 -14.47 21.91
CA GLY A 59 22.29 -15.71 21.50
C GLY A 59 21.58 -16.45 20.35
N LEU A 60 21.11 -15.68 19.35
CA LEU A 60 20.47 -16.16 18.12
C LEU A 60 21.17 -15.55 16.89
N SER A 61 20.91 -16.09 15.70
CA SER A 61 21.31 -15.45 14.46
C SER A 61 20.40 -14.27 14.11
N SER A 62 20.96 -13.28 13.39
CA SER A 62 20.19 -12.14 12.90
C SER A 62 19.00 -12.56 12.03
N ARG A 63 19.14 -13.67 11.30
CA ARG A 63 18.07 -14.19 10.44
C ARG A 63 16.94 -14.83 11.25
N GLU A 64 17.26 -15.53 12.33
CA GLU A 64 16.25 -16.07 13.26
C GLU A 64 15.41 -14.95 13.89
N ILE A 65 16.05 -13.87 14.35
CA ILE A 65 15.32 -12.69 14.84
C ILE A 65 14.45 -12.09 13.73
N LEU A 66 15.02 -11.83 12.55
CA LEU A 66 14.32 -11.17 11.45
C LEU A 66 13.09 -11.96 11.00
N TYR A 67 13.20 -13.25 10.73
CA TYR A 67 12.08 -14.04 10.21
C TYR A 67 11.18 -14.62 11.29
N GLY A 68 11.73 -14.93 12.47
CA GLY A 68 11.00 -15.56 13.58
C GLY A 68 10.28 -14.58 14.50
N HIS A 69 10.85 -13.38 14.69
CA HIS A 69 10.42 -12.44 15.75
C HIS A 69 10.11 -11.03 15.25
N THR A 70 10.04 -10.82 13.94
CA THR A 70 9.56 -9.55 13.35
C THR A 70 8.41 -9.79 12.38
N VAL A 71 7.77 -8.70 11.92
CA VAL A 71 6.77 -8.74 10.85
C VAL A 71 7.40 -8.78 9.44
N PHE A 72 8.72 -8.98 9.31
CA PHE A 72 9.43 -9.00 8.02
C PHE A 72 8.84 -9.99 7.00
N PRO A 73 8.50 -11.25 7.34
CA PRO A 73 7.89 -12.16 6.37
C PRO A 73 6.57 -11.60 5.83
N TYR A 74 5.77 -11.00 6.71
CA TYR A 74 4.49 -10.39 6.35
C TYR A 74 4.64 -9.18 5.43
N VAL A 75 5.58 -8.26 5.72
CA VAL A 75 5.72 -7.04 4.91
C VAL A 75 6.24 -7.31 3.51
N THR A 76 6.98 -8.40 3.34
CA THR A 76 7.71 -8.70 2.10
C THR A 76 7.02 -9.75 1.22
N ALA A 77 5.98 -10.43 1.72
CA ALA A 77 5.32 -11.57 1.07
C ALA A 77 4.94 -11.35 -0.41
N PHE A 78 4.56 -10.12 -0.77
CA PHE A 78 4.08 -9.76 -2.12
C PHE A 78 5.07 -8.91 -2.91
N MET A 79 6.27 -8.69 -2.38
CA MET A 79 7.31 -7.90 -3.04
C MET A 79 8.10 -8.75 -4.03
N ASP A 80 8.71 -8.09 -5.00
CA ASP A 80 9.68 -8.74 -5.88
C ASP A 80 10.88 -9.27 -5.08
N LYS A 81 11.36 -10.47 -5.42
CA LYS A 81 12.46 -11.15 -4.72
C LYS A 81 13.70 -10.27 -4.59
N ARG A 82 14.05 -9.47 -5.61
CA ARG A 82 15.20 -8.57 -5.56
C ARG A 82 15.00 -7.47 -4.51
N LYS A 83 13.78 -6.93 -4.40
CA LYS A 83 13.43 -5.95 -3.34
C LYS A 83 13.51 -6.60 -1.96
N VAL A 84 13.02 -7.82 -1.80
CA VAL A 84 13.11 -8.56 -0.52
C VAL A 84 14.56 -8.76 -0.11
N MET A 85 15.42 -9.26 -1.01
CA MET A 85 16.84 -9.48 -0.72
C MET A 85 17.56 -8.17 -0.36
N ALA A 86 17.27 -7.08 -1.07
CA ALA A 86 17.83 -5.77 -0.76
C ALA A 86 17.38 -5.25 0.61
N LEU A 87 16.12 -5.46 0.99
CA LEU A 87 15.60 -5.10 2.31
C LEU A 87 16.19 -5.96 3.43
N GLU A 88 16.33 -7.27 3.19
CA GLU A 88 16.94 -8.21 4.13
C GLU A 88 18.39 -7.79 4.43
N ARG A 89 19.22 -7.59 3.39
CA ARG A 89 20.62 -7.16 3.57
C ARG A 89 20.74 -5.86 4.37
N LYS A 90 19.85 -4.90 4.11
CA LYS A 90 19.79 -3.63 4.85
C LYS A 90 19.44 -3.85 6.33
N LEU A 91 18.41 -4.66 6.63
CA LEU A 91 17.99 -4.93 8.01
C LEU A 91 18.98 -5.77 8.80
N LEU A 92 19.79 -6.57 8.11
CA LEU A 92 20.91 -7.30 8.68
C LEU A 92 22.17 -6.44 8.88
N GLY A 93 22.15 -5.17 8.45
CA GLY A 93 23.28 -4.24 8.60
C GLY A 93 24.43 -4.48 7.62
N ILE A 94 24.18 -5.22 6.53
CA ILE A 94 25.20 -5.53 5.51
C ILE A 94 25.47 -4.32 4.60
N ASP A 95 24.42 -3.54 4.28
CA ASP A 95 24.51 -2.37 3.41
C ASP A 95 24.11 -1.08 4.20
N PRO A 96 24.79 0.06 4.00
CA PRO A 96 24.47 1.32 4.67
C PRO A 96 23.08 1.86 4.30
N MET A 97 22.42 2.52 5.26
CA MET A 97 20.98 2.78 5.24
C MET A 97 20.61 4.16 4.65
N GLU A 98 19.59 4.18 3.77
CA GLU A 98 18.73 5.35 3.58
C GLU A 98 17.48 5.19 4.47
N GLU A 99 17.22 6.13 5.38
CA GLU A 99 16.17 6.05 6.40
C GLU A 99 14.74 6.01 5.84
N SER A 100 14.53 6.43 4.58
CA SER A 100 13.22 6.69 3.99
C SER A 100 12.35 5.44 3.77
N CYS A 101 12.95 4.30 3.43
CA CYS A 101 12.21 3.07 3.08
C CYS A 101 11.55 2.40 4.28
N PHE A 102 12.10 2.59 5.48
CA PHE A 102 11.70 1.87 6.68
C PHE A 102 10.37 2.36 7.26
N GLY A 103 10.17 3.68 7.27
CA GLY A 103 8.92 4.29 7.70
C GLY A 103 7.73 3.84 6.85
N ALA A 104 7.92 3.73 5.53
CA ALA A 104 6.89 3.26 4.61
C ALA A 104 6.50 1.80 4.86
N LEU A 105 7.48 0.92 5.09
CA LEU A 105 7.24 -0.49 5.41
C LEU A 105 6.45 -0.66 6.70
N GLN A 106 6.88 0.01 7.79
CA GLN A 106 6.19 -0.07 9.08
C GLN A 106 4.75 0.46 9.02
N THR A 107 4.49 1.45 8.17
CA THR A 107 3.15 2.07 8.07
C THR A 107 2.16 1.19 7.33
N LYS A 108 2.64 0.33 6.42
CA LYS A 108 1.82 -0.65 5.70
C LYS A 108 1.58 -1.95 6.50
N ALA A 109 2.27 -2.11 7.62
CA ALA A 109 2.48 -3.42 8.24
C ALA A 109 1.77 -3.65 9.56
N VAL A 110 1.31 -2.61 10.27
CA VAL A 110 0.92 -2.75 11.68
C VAL A 110 -0.34 -1.98 12.04
N VAL A 111 -1.12 -2.61 12.91
CA VAL A 111 -2.26 -2.05 13.63
C VAL A 111 -1.86 -0.85 14.49
N PRO A 112 -2.76 0.10 14.78
CA PRO A 112 -2.41 1.26 15.64
C PRO A 112 -2.10 0.85 17.08
N PHE A 113 -2.79 -0.14 17.61
CA PHE A 113 -2.68 -0.63 18.98
C PHE A 113 -2.47 -2.13 19.04
N LEU A 114 -1.74 -2.59 20.04
CA LEU A 114 -1.50 -4.01 20.28
C LEU A 114 -2.78 -4.72 20.69
N ARG A 115 -2.88 -5.99 20.32
CA ARG A 115 -4.03 -6.86 20.59
C ARG A 115 -3.56 -8.09 21.36
N LEU A 116 -4.45 -8.64 22.18
CA LEU A 116 -4.15 -9.83 22.97
C LEU A 116 -5.33 -10.82 23.00
N CYS A 117 -5.01 -12.08 23.25
CA CYS A 117 -5.98 -13.10 23.63
C CYS A 117 -5.86 -13.36 25.13
N ARG A 118 -6.97 -13.29 25.89
CA ARG A 118 -6.93 -13.57 27.34
C ARG A 118 -6.49 -14.98 27.67
N GLN A 119 -6.79 -15.95 26.81
CA GLN A 119 -6.38 -17.34 26.99
C GLN A 119 -4.87 -17.49 26.78
N CYS A 120 -4.30 -16.91 25.71
CA CYS A 120 -2.85 -16.85 25.54
C CYS A 120 -2.17 -16.23 26.76
N VAL A 121 -2.66 -15.08 27.25
CA VAL A 121 -2.05 -14.40 28.41
C VAL A 121 -2.02 -15.31 29.65
N ARG A 122 -3.09 -16.07 29.92
CA ARG A 122 -3.11 -17.01 31.05
C ARG A 122 -2.11 -18.15 30.85
N GLU A 123 -2.14 -18.79 29.68
CA GLU A 123 -1.23 -19.90 29.35
C GLU A 123 0.24 -19.47 29.39
N ASP A 124 0.54 -18.26 28.91
CA ASP A 124 1.90 -17.72 28.93
C ASP A 124 2.36 -17.50 30.38
N VAL A 125 1.51 -16.91 31.24
CA VAL A 125 1.83 -16.71 32.66
C VAL A 125 1.98 -18.05 33.39
N GLU A 126 1.09 -19.01 33.15
CA GLU A 126 1.16 -20.35 33.76
C GLU A 126 2.44 -21.10 33.34
N ARG A 127 2.86 -20.96 32.08
CA ARG A 127 4.01 -21.68 31.54
C ARG A 127 5.35 -21.00 31.80
N HIS A 128 5.38 -19.67 31.78
CA HIS A 128 6.62 -18.88 31.77
C HIS A 128 6.75 -17.91 32.95
N GLY A 129 5.71 -17.77 33.78
CA GLY A 129 5.65 -16.78 34.86
C GLY A 129 5.32 -15.36 34.38
N GLU A 130 5.27 -15.14 33.07
CA GLU A 130 4.96 -13.85 32.45
C GLU A 130 4.40 -14.04 31.03
N SER A 131 3.60 -13.08 30.59
CA SER A 131 3.01 -13.02 29.24
C SER A 131 3.84 -12.18 28.28
N TYR A 132 3.63 -12.39 26.98
CA TYR A 132 4.35 -11.68 25.93
C TYR A 132 3.42 -11.31 24.76
N TRP A 133 3.82 -10.33 23.96
CA TRP A 133 3.04 -9.95 22.79
C TRP A 133 3.29 -10.95 21.65
N HIS A 134 2.25 -11.69 21.30
CA HIS A 134 2.24 -12.62 20.18
C HIS A 134 2.24 -11.86 18.85
N ARG A 135 3.25 -12.09 18.02
CA ARG A 135 3.43 -11.51 16.69
C ARG A 135 2.20 -11.74 15.80
N SER A 136 1.61 -12.93 15.83
CA SER A 136 0.40 -13.25 15.06
C SER A 136 -0.77 -12.29 15.34
N HIS A 137 -0.90 -11.81 16.58
CA HIS A 137 -1.97 -10.88 16.98
C HIS A 137 -1.76 -9.44 16.47
N LEU A 138 -0.55 -9.09 16.04
CA LEU A 138 -0.20 -7.75 15.55
C LEU A 138 -0.42 -7.61 14.02
N LEU A 139 -0.69 -8.71 13.32
CA LEU A 139 -0.82 -8.68 11.87
C LEU A 139 -2.08 -7.90 11.43
N PRO A 140 -1.99 -7.08 10.37
CA PRO A 140 -3.12 -6.35 9.82
C PRO A 140 -4.30 -7.27 9.47
N GLY A 141 -5.51 -6.84 9.80
CA GLY A 141 -6.73 -7.62 9.55
C GLY A 141 -6.93 -8.84 10.48
N VAL A 142 -5.98 -9.17 11.37
CA VAL A 142 -6.14 -10.26 12.33
C VAL A 142 -6.87 -9.76 13.57
N HIS A 143 -8.12 -10.20 13.72
CA HIS A 143 -8.99 -9.85 14.85
C HIS A 143 -9.42 -11.07 15.68
N LEU A 144 -8.87 -12.24 15.36
CA LEU A 144 -9.20 -13.51 15.98
C LEU A 144 -7.90 -14.27 16.26
N CYS A 145 -7.78 -14.81 17.47
CA CYS A 145 -6.71 -15.72 17.83
C CYS A 145 -7.03 -17.10 17.24
N LEU A 146 -6.17 -17.63 16.36
CA LEU A 146 -6.40 -18.94 15.75
C LEU A 146 -6.27 -20.08 16.76
N LYS A 147 -5.34 -19.96 17.72
CA LYS A 147 -5.12 -20.97 18.77
C LYS A 147 -6.39 -21.21 19.59
N HIS A 148 -7.03 -20.13 20.05
CA HIS A 148 -8.20 -20.20 20.94
C HIS A 148 -9.55 -19.96 20.24
N ARG A 149 -9.52 -19.70 18.93
CA ARG A 149 -10.69 -19.35 18.11
C ARG A 149 -11.57 -18.25 18.72
N ALA A 150 -10.92 -17.28 19.38
CA ALA A 150 -11.58 -16.22 20.12
C ALA A 150 -11.22 -14.84 19.56
N SER A 151 -12.15 -13.89 19.60
CA SER A 151 -11.87 -12.50 19.21
C SER A 151 -10.75 -11.92 20.06
N LEU A 152 -9.79 -11.27 19.40
CA LEU A 152 -8.73 -10.55 20.08
C LEU A 152 -9.29 -9.32 20.80
N LEU A 153 -8.69 -8.97 21.92
CA LEU A 153 -9.00 -7.75 22.64
C LEU A 153 -8.03 -6.65 22.21
N GLU A 154 -8.57 -5.47 21.93
CA GLU A 154 -7.77 -4.30 21.60
C GLU A 154 -7.33 -3.60 22.88
N THR A 155 -6.07 -3.20 22.95
CA THR A 155 -5.49 -2.50 24.10
C THR A 155 -5.31 -1.01 23.83
N ASN A 156 -4.94 -0.24 24.85
CA ASN A 156 -4.50 1.14 24.70
C ASN A 156 -2.98 1.25 24.45
N VAL A 157 -2.26 0.13 24.30
CA VAL A 157 -0.81 0.11 24.08
C VAL A 157 -0.51 0.33 22.60
N PRO A 158 0.16 1.43 22.22
CA PRO A 158 0.48 1.69 20.82
C PRO A 158 1.41 0.62 20.25
N ALA A 159 1.12 0.13 19.05
CA ALA A 159 2.01 -0.84 18.39
C ALA A 159 3.30 -0.19 17.88
N LYS A 160 3.31 1.15 17.77
CA LYS A 160 4.51 1.96 17.50
C LYS A 160 4.97 2.62 18.80
N GLY A 161 6.27 2.57 19.07
CA GLY A 161 6.89 3.25 20.22
C GLY A 161 7.16 2.31 21.38
N PHE A 162 8.32 1.64 21.32
CA PHE A 162 8.79 0.66 22.29
C PHE A 162 8.70 1.14 23.75
N PHE A 163 9.01 2.42 24.04
CA PHE A 163 9.02 2.93 25.41
C PHE A 163 7.65 3.03 26.09
N LYS A 164 6.55 2.87 25.35
CA LYS A 164 5.18 2.85 25.89
C LYS A 164 4.65 1.42 26.06
N MET A 165 5.43 0.41 25.70
CA MET A 165 5.01 -0.99 25.83
C MET A 165 5.05 -1.43 27.30
N ILE A 166 4.06 -2.23 27.67
CA ILE A 166 3.91 -2.94 28.95
C ILE A 166 3.58 -4.39 28.65
N LEU A 167 3.64 -5.28 29.65
CA LEU A 167 3.32 -6.69 29.40
C LEU A 167 1.82 -6.86 29.11
N PRO A 168 1.41 -7.84 28.29
CA PRO A 168 0.00 -8.07 27.99
C PRO A 168 -0.89 -8.26 29.23
N GLN A 169 -0.39 -8.95 30.26
CA GLN A 169 -1.09 -9.15 31.54
C GLN A 169 -1.40 -7.85 32.29
N GLU A 170 -0.66 -6.78 32.01
CA GLU A 170 -0.82 -5.46 32.65
C GLU A 170 -1.70 -4.52 31.80
N ALA A 171 -1.98 -4.91 30.54
CA ALA A 171 -2.65 -4.06 29.58
C ALA A 171 -4.17 -4.05 29.80
N LYS A 172 -4.72 -2.83 29.89
CA LYS A 172 -6.17 -2.64 29.80
C LYS A 172 -6.63 -2.96 28.38
N SER A 173 -7.73 -3.69 28.27
CA SER A 173 -8.22 -4.17 26.98
C SER A 173 -9.75 -4.14 26.89
N ARG A 174 -10.25 -3.96 25.66
CA ARG A 174 -11.68 -3.96 25.34
C ARG A 174 -11.98 -5.03 24.29
N LYS A 175 -13.20 -5.57 24.33
CA LYS A 175 -13.67 -6.52 23.31
C LYS A 175 -13.74 -5.80 21.97
N TYR A 176 -13.07 -6.37 20.97
CA TYR A 176 -13.28 -6.00 19.58
C TYR A 176 -14.53 -6.71 19.05
N ARG A 177 -15.38 -5.97 18.32
CA ARG A 177 -16.54 -6.53 17.62
C ARG A 177 -16.29 -6.38 16.12
N SER A 178 -16.00 -7.50 15.46
CA SER A 178 -15.83 -7.50 14.00
C SER A 178 -17.17 -7.28 13.32
N SER A 179 -17.20 -6.46 12.28
CA SER A 179 -18.35 -6.37 11.38
C SER A 179 -18.40 -7.53 10.36
N LEU A 180 -17.37 -8.37 10.31
CA LEU A 180 -17.30 -9.51 9.40
C LEU A 180 -17.97 -10.76 9.99
N ARG A 181 -18.38 -11.66 9.10
CA ARG A 181 -18.83 -13.00 9.47
C ARG A 181 -17.67 -13.78 10.13
N PRO A 182 -17.92 -14.58 11.18
CA PRO A 182 -16.89 -15.34 11.87
C PRO A 182 -16.00 -16.20 10.95
N ALA A 183 -16.61 -16.85 9.95
CA ALA A 183 -15.89 -17.64 8.96
C ALA A 183 -14.87 -16.80 8.17
N THR A 184 -15.26 -15.59 7.74
CA THR A 184 -14.38 -14.67 7.00
C THR A 184 -13.27 -14.12 7.90
N THR A 185 -13.58 -13.77 9.16
CA THR A 185 -12.57 -13.37 10.14
C THR A 185 -11.53 -14.47 10.37
N MET A 186 -11.97 -15.72 10.45
CA MET A 186 -11.08 -16.88 10.61
C MET A 186 -10.21 -17.11 9.36
N GLN A 187 -10.78 -17.00 8.16
CA GLN A 187 -10.02 -17.10 6.91
C GLN A 187 -8.93 -16.03 6.78
N ILE A 188 -9.23 -14.79 7.18
CA ILE A 188 -8.24 -13.70 7.19
C ILE A 188 -7.12 -14.01 8.18
N ALA A 189 -7.47 -14.43 9.40
CA ALA A 189 -6.48 -14.79 10.41
C ALA A 189 -5.58 -15.94 9.93
N GLN A 190 -6.16 -17.00 9.38
CA GLN A 190 -5.44 -18.15 8.83
C GLN A 190 -4.48 -17.73 7.72
N ALA A 191 -4.97 -17.00 6.72
CA ALA A 191 -4.16 -16.54 5.60
C ALA A 191 -3.03 -15.59 6.05
N SER A 192 -3.25 -14.79 7.09
CA SER A 192 -2.21 -13.88 7.63
C SER A 192 -1.10 -14.65 8.34
N LEU A 193 -1.45 -15.71 9.08
CA LEU A 193 -0.46 -16.52 9.81
C LEU A 193 0.34 -17.42 8.87
N GLU A 194 -0.29 -17.94 7.81
CA GLU A 194 0.40 -18.68 6.75
C GLU A 194 1.52 -17.88 6.09
N ILE A 195 1.37 -16.55 5.97
CA ILE A 195 2.43 -15.68 5.44
C ILE A 195 3.69 -15.68 6.33
N LEU A 196 3.54 -15.92 7.64
CA LEU A 196 4.68 -15.97 8.56
C LEU A 196 5.47 -17.26 8.44
N ASP A 197 4.93 -18.30 7.80
CA ASP A 197 5.62 -19.55 7.56
C ASP A 197 6.58 -19.41 6.36
N PRO A 198 7.90 -19.56 6.57
CA PRO A 198 8.88 -19.49 5.48
C PRO A 198 8.69 -20.53 4.37
N GLN A 199 8.00 -21.64 4.66
CA GLN A 199 7.74 -22.71 3.70
C GLN A 199 6.50 -22.43 2.85
N HIS A 200 5.62 -21.53 3.29
CA HIS A 200 4.37 -21.26 2.62
C HIS A 200 4.58 -20.36 1.39
N THR A 201 4.11 -20.82 0.24
CA THR A 201 4.12 -20.03 -0.99
C THR A 201 2.78 -19.34 -1.21
N TRP A 202 2.78 -18.02 -1.13
CA TRP A 202 1.56 -17.25 -1.33
C TRP A 202 1.31 -16.95 -2.82
N PRO A 203 0.04 -17.00 -3.29
CA PRO A 203 -0.29 -16.69 -4.68
C PRO A 203 0.18 -15.29 -5.08
N ARG A 204 0.87 -15.24 -6.23
CA ARG A 204 1.27 -13.97 -6.85
C ARG A 204 0.07 -13.32 -7.54
N THR A 205 0.27 -12.09 -8.01
CA THR A 205 -0.70 -11.37 -8.84
C THR A 205 -1.24 -12.21 -10.01
N ALA A 206 -0.39 -13.02 -10.66
CA ALA A 206 -0.80 -13.90 -11.75
C ALA A 206 -1.78 -14.99 -11.28
N ASP A 207 -1.54 -15.57 -10.11
CA ASP A 207 -2.40 -16.61 -9.53
C ASP A 207 -3.74 -16.05 -9.09
N LEU A 208 -3.73 -14.87 -8.45
CA LEU A 208 -4.96 -14.15 -8.10
C LEU A 208 -5.76 -13.76 -9.36
N ARG A 209 -5.08 -13.35 -10.42
CA ARG A 209 -5.71 -13.06 -11.71
C ARG A 209 -6.35 -14.30 -12.30
N LYS A 210 -5.69 -15.46 -12.27
CA LYS A 210 -6.24 -16.74 -12.72
C LYS A 210 -7.51 -17.10 -11.94
N LEU A 211 -7.46 -17.01 -10.61
CA LEU A 211 -8.63 -17.24 -9.74
C LEU A 211 -9.80 -16.30 -10.09
N ALA A 212 -9.54 -15.03 -10.39
CA ALA A 212 -10.59 -14.11 -10.80
C ALA A 212 -11.26 -14.54 -12.12
N LEU A 213 -10.47 -14.99 -13.10
CA LEU A 213 -11.00 -15.49 -14.38
C LEU A 213 -11.83 -16.77 -14.18
N GLU A 214 -11.39 -17.70 -13.33
CA GLU A 214 -12.14 -18.91 -12.95
C GLU A 214 -13.48 -18.58 -12.25
N LYS A 215 -13.58 -17.40 -11.63
CA LYS A 215 -14.82 -16.87 -11.04
C LYS A 215 -15.69 -16.07 -12.01
N ASN A 216 -15.42 -16.15 -13.32
CA ASN A 216 -16.10 -15.44 -14.39
C ASN A 216 -15.95 -13.91 -14.34
N TYR A 217 -14.93 -13.36 -13.66
CA TYR A 217 -14.58 -11.93 -13.77
C TYR A 217 -13.82 -11.65 -15.06
N ILE A 218 -14.50 -11.80 -16.19
CA ILE A 218 -13.95 -11.62 -17.54
C ILE A 218 -14.93 -10.84 -18.44
N ILE A 219 -14.38 -9.91 -19.24
CA ILE A 219 -15.06 -9.24 -20.35
C ILE A 219 -14.22 -9.48 -21.61
N GLY A 220 -14.88 -9.83 -22.71
CA GLY A 220 -14.20 -10.09 -23.99
C GLY A 220 -13.21 -11.24 -23.86
N VAL A 221 -11.97 -11.04 -24.34
CA VAL A 221 -10.98 -12.13 -24.39
C VAL A 221 -10.27 -12.35 -23.04
N TYR A 222 -9.86 -11.29 -22.33
CA TYR A 222 -9.14 -11.40 -21.03
C TYR A 222 -9.25 -10.16 -20.13
N GLU A 223 -10.21 -9.26 -20.34
CA GLU A 223 -10.30 -8.04 -19.53
C GLU A 223 -11.02 -8.29 -18.20
N ILE A 224 -10.52 -7.72 -17.10
CA ILE A 224 -11.19 -7.83 -15.80
C ILE A 224 -12.21 -6.68 -15.67
N PRO A 225 -13.48 -6.96 -15.33
CA PRO A 225 -14.51 -5.97 -15.09
C PRO A 225 -14.23 -5.20 -13.79
N ALA A 226 -13.36 -4.18 -13.88
CA ALA A 226 -12.83 -3.45 -12.72
C ALA A 226 -13.93 -2.90 -11.78
N LEU A 227 -14.98 -2.31 -12.35
CA LEU A 227 -16.08 -1.71 -11.57
C LEU A 227 -16.85 -2.78 -10.80
N LYS A 228 -17.20 -3.90 -11.46
CA LYS A 228 -17.95 -5.01 -10.86
C LYS A 228 -17.14 -5.69 -9.76
N LEU A 229 -15.88 -6.02 -10.03
CA LEU A 229 -14.99 -6.63 -9.04
C LEU A 229 -14.84 -5.73 -7.80
N ALA A 230 -14.62 -4.42 -8.01
CA ALA A 230 -14.52 -3.46 -6.92
C ALA A 230 -15.83 -3.37 -6.10
N ALA A 231 -16.99 -3.36 -6.76
CA ALA A 231 -18.28 -3.34 -6.08
C ALA A 231 -18.53 -4.62 -5.26
N ASP A 232 -18.20 -5.79 -5.81
CA ASP A 232 -18.44 -7.06 -5.12
C ASP A 232 -17.49 -7.26 -3.93
N VAL A 233 -16.22 -6.85 -4.04
CA VAL A 233 -15.27 -6.85 -2.92
C VAL A 233 -15.75 -5.89 -1.81
N MET A 234 -16.25 -4.70 -2.18
CA MET A 234 -16.82 -3.75 -1.22
C MET A 234 -18.05 -4.35 -0.51
N LYS A 235 -18.93 -5.03 -1.25
CA LYS A 235 -20.11 -5.70 -0.69
C LYS A 235 -19.75 -6.85 0.23
N PHE A 236 -18.70 -7.62 -0.09
CA PHE A 236 -18.29 -8.79 0.68
C PHE A 236 -17.72 -8.43 2.06
N TYR A 237 -16.86 -7.41 2.11
CA TYR A 237 -16.19 -6.99 3.36
C TYR A 237 -16.97 -5.90 4.11
N GLY A 238 -17.71 -5.06 3.38
CA GLY A 238 -18.35 -3.85 3.92
C GLY A 238 -17.37 -2.71 4.16
N SER A 239 -17.85 -1.47 3.99
CA SER A 239 -17.06 -0.26 4.26
C SER A 239 -16.50 -0.22 5.68
N PRO A 240 -17.28 -0.54 6.76
CA PRO A 240 -16.77 -0.40 8.13
C PRO A 240 -15.49 -1.18 8.39
N PHE A 241 -15.41 -2.42 7.90
CA PHE A 241 -14.20 -3.23 8.02
C PHE A 241 -13.05 -2.67 7.19
N LEU A 242 -13.31 -2.32 5.92
CA LEU A 242 -12.28 -1.83 5.02
C LEU A 242 -11.67 -0.52 5.50
N ASP A 243 -12.47 0.38 6.07
CA ASP A 243 -12.01 1.62 6.69
C ASP A 243 -11.12 1.33 7.90
N GLU A 244 -11.56 0.43 8.79
CA GLU A 244 -10.83 0.05 9.99
C GLU A 244 -9.42 -0.49 9.67
N VAL A 245 -9.32 -1.37 8.68
CA VAL A 245 -8.03 -1.95 8.26
C VAL A 245 -7.29 -1.09 7.23
N ARG A 246 -7.73 0.15 7.01
CA ARG A 246 -7.13 1.14 6.10
C ARG A 246 -6.99 0.64 4.65
N CYS A 247 -7.96 -0.17 4.24
CA CYS A 247 -8.11 -0.71 2.89
C CYS A 247 -9.36 -0.16 2.18
N SER A 248 -9.91 0.98 2.62
CA SER A 248 -11.03 1.62 1.92
C SER A 248 -10.63 2.23 0.58
N TYR A 249 -11.62 2.37 -0.29
CA TYR A 249 -11.48 2.86 -1.65
C TYR A 249 -12.84 3.27 -2.22
N GLU A 250 -12.80 4.12 -3.24
CA GLU A 250 -13.97 4.47 -4.04
C GLU A 250 -14.11 3.50 -5.22
N VAL A 251 -15.29 2.91 -5.38
CA VAL A 251 -15.59 1.93 -6.43
C VAL A 251 -15.44 2.52 -7.84
N HIS A 252 -15.87 3.77 -8.03
CA HIS A 252 -15.85 4.45 -9.32
C HIS A 252 -14.51 5.11 -9.67
N LYS A 253 -13.55 5.14 -8.73
CA LYS A 253 -12.25 5.75 -8.97
C LYS A 253 -11.48 4.96 -10.01
N LYS A 254 -10.68 5.67 -10.83
CA LYS A 254 -9.79 5.02 -11.80
C LYS A 254 -8.82 4.09 -11.08
N SER A 255 -8.94 2.78 -11.33
CA SER A 255 -8.05 1.72 -10.82
C SER A 255 -8.06 1.58 -9.29
N PRO A 256 -9.16 1.14 -8.67
CA PRO A 256 -9.19 0.87 -7.24
C PRO A 256 -8.27 -0.32 -6.91
N TRP A 257 -7.82 -0.43 -5.66
CA TRP A 257 -6.82 -1.46 -5.30
C TRP A 257 -7.24 -2.90 -5.61
N PRO A 258 -8.54 -3.31 -5.55
CA PRO A 258 -8.93 -4.66 -5.95
C PRO A 258 -8.53 -4.98 -7.40
N THR A 259 -8.66 -4.01 -8.28
CA THR A 259 -8.25 -4.14 -9.68
C THR A 259 -6.73 -4.08 -9.84
N LEU A 260 -6.05 -3.21 -9.07
CA LEU A 260 -4.59 -3.08 -9.13
C LEU A 260 -3.87 -4.36 -8.68
N VAL A 261 -4.40 -5.08 -7.69
CA VAL A 261 -3.86 -6.35 -7.22
C VAL A 261 -3.80 -7.41 -8.34
N LEU A 262 -4.66 -7.32 -9.35
CA LEU A 262 -4.75 -8.27 -10.47
C LEU A 262 -4.02 -7.81 -11.74
N ARG A 263 -3.36 -6.65 -11.71
CA ARG A 263 -2.58 -6.13 -12.84
C ARG A 263 -1.13 -6.54 -12.74
N ALA A 264 -0.55 -6.95 -13.87
CA ALA A 264 0.87 -7.34 -13.94
C ALA A 264 1.85 -6.20 -13.61
N SER A 265 1.41 -4.94 -13.67
CA SER A 265 2.20 -3.77 -13.27
C SER A 265 2.54 -3.82 -11.77
N SER A 266 3.82 -3.68 -11.44
CA SER A 266 4.36 -3.72 -10.07
C SER A 266 3.93 -2.50 -9.23
N VAL A 267 2.71 -2.55 -8.69
CA VAL A 267 2.27 -1.57 -7.69
C VAL A 267 2.60 -2.10 -6.30
N ASP A 268 3.41 -1.37 -5.54
CA ASP A 268 3.76 -1.73 -4.15
C ASP A 268 2.57 -1.47 -3.19
N LEU A 269 1.55 -2.34 -3.25
CA LEU A 269 0.40 -2.31 -2.36
C LEU A 269 0.72 -2.96 -1.00
N ALA A 270 -0.09 -2.64 0.01
CA ALA A 270 0.04 -3.28 1.32
C ALA A 270 -0.30 -4.78 1.22
N PRO A 271 0.45 -5.67 1.90
CA PRO A 271 0.20 -7.12 1.88
C PRO A 271 -1.24 -7.51 2.17
N LEU A 272 -1.89 -6.80 3.11
CA LEU A 272 -3.29 -7.04 3.46
C LEU A 272 -4.23 -6.94 2.26
N LYS A 273 -3.95 -6.08 1.28
CA LYS A 273 -4.80 -5.93 0.07
C LYS A 273 -4.77 -7.19 -0.80
N TYR A 274 -3.59 -7.79 -0.97
CA TYR A 274 -3.46 -9.07 -1.67
C TYR A 274 -4.13 -10.19 -0.89
N LEU A 275 -3.96 -10.18 0.44
CA LEU A 275 -4.61 -11.13 1.34
C LEU A 275 -6.13 -11.10 1.21
N LEU A 276 -6.73 -9.91 1.35
CA LEU A 276 -8.17 -9.71 1.22
C LEU A 276 -8.66 -10.10 -0.17
N MET A 277 -7.89 -9.84 -1.24
CA MET A 277 -8.26 -10.32 -2.57
C MET A 277 -8.27 -11.85 -2.64
N GLY A 278 -7.23 -12.51 -2.13
CA GLY A 278 -7.16 -13.98 -2.12
C GLY A 278 -8.27 -14.64 -1.30
N VAL A 279 -8.58 -14.11 -0.11
CA VAL A 279 -9.70 -14.59 0.73
C VAL A 279 -11.03 -14.39 0.00
N TYR A 280 -11.22 -13.24 -0.64
CA TYR A 280 -12.43 -12.93 -1.41
C TYR A 280 -12.61 -13.92 -2.55
N LEU A 281 -11.61 -14.07 -3.43
CA LEU A 281 -11.68 -14.91 -4.62
C LEU A 281 -11.88 -16.39 -4.29
N ARG A 282 -11.34 -16.88 -3.16
CA ARG A 282 -11.59 -18.26 -2.71
C ARG A 282 -13.00 -18.46 -2.13
N SER A 283 -13.60 -17.40 -1.58
CA SER A 283 -14.88 -17.49 -0.86
C SER A 283 -16.09 -17.04 -1.67
N CYS A 284 -15.88 -16.27 -2.75
CA CYS A 284 -16.97 -15.79 -3.57
C CYS A 284 -17.54 -16.91 -4.46
N ARG A 285 -18.84 -16.81 -4.76
CA ARG A 285 -19.47 -17.61 -5.82
C ARG A 285 -18.98 -17.08 -7.17
N SER A 286 -18.86 -17.96 -8.15
CA SER A 286 -18.62 -17.54 -9.53
C SER A 286 -19.81 -16.71 -10.00
N LEU A 287 -19.58 -15.72 -10.88
CA LEU A 287 -20.67 -14.99 -11.51
C LEU A 287 -21.47 -15.93 -12.42
N ASP A 288 -22.79 -15.82 -12.40
CA ASP A 288 -23.69 -16.67 -13.20
C ASP A 288 -23.39 -16.56 -14.70
N SER A 289 -23.00 -15.37 -15.15
CA SER A 289 -22.48 -15.12 -16.49
C SER A 289 -21.36 -14.08 -16.47
N ALA A 290 -20.46 -14.15 -17.44
CA ALA A 290 -19.46 -13.10 -17.67
C ALA A 290 -20.17 -11.75 -17.91
N PRO A 291 -19.77 -10.66 -17.21
CA PRO A 291 -20.41 -9.37 -17.40
C PRO A 291 -20.14 -8.82 -18.81
N THR A 292 -21.17 -8.24 -19.42
CA THR A 292 -21.05 -7.58 -20.73
C THR A 292 -20.61 -6.12 -20.57
N ARG A 293 -20.04 -5.54 -21.65
CA ARG A 293 -19.64 -4.12 -21.65
C ARG A 293 -20.85 -3.20 -21.48
N GLU A 294 -21.97 -3.59 -22.08
CA GLU A 294 -23.25 -2.90 -22.02
C GLU A 294 -23.79 -2.86 -20.59
N ALA A 295 -23.77 -3.99 -19.88
CA ALA A 295 -24.26 -4.09 -18.49
C ALA A 295 -23.42 -3.28 -17.49
N LEU A 296 -22.18 -2.94 -17.83
CA LEU A 296 -21.27 -2.13 -17.00
C LEU A 296 -21.30 -0.64 -17.35
N GLY A 297 -22.25 -0.22 -18.21
CA GLY A 297 -22.37 1.17 -18.64
C GLY A 297 -21.20 1.66 -19.49
N HIS A 298 -20.42 0.73 -20.08
CA HIS A 298 -19.35 1.09 -21.00
C HIS A 298 -19.98 1.48 -22.34
N GLN A 299 -20.16 2.78 -22.56
CA GLN A 299 -20.46 3.31 -23.88
C GLN A 299 -19.25 3.01 -24.77
N ARG A 300 -19.48 2.36 -25.92
CA ARG A 300 -18.44 2.17 -26.94
C ARG A 300 -17.78 3.54 -27.15
N PRO A 301 -16.43 3.63 -27.17
CA PRO A 301 -15.78 4.82 -27.68
C PRO A 301 -16.46 5.17 -28.99
N GLY A 302 -16.94 6.40 -29.13
CA GLY A 302 -17.58 6.85 -30.36
C GLY A 302 -16.68 6.52 -31.56
N PRO A 303 -17.25 6.37 -32.76
CA PRO A 303 -16.46 6.14 -33.96
C PRO A 303 -15.29 7.14 -33.99
N ARG A 304 -14.12 6.66 -34.42
CA ARG A 304 -12.92 7.48 -34.57
C ARG A 304 -13.33 8.70 -35.41
N THR A 305 -13.28 9.90 -34.83
CA THR A 305 -13.67 11.17 -35.46
C THR A 305 -13.13 11.17 -36.88
N GLU A 306 -14.02 11.26 -37.87
CA GLU A 306 -13.63 11.10 -39.27
C GLU A 306 -12.67 12.23 -39.67
N ARG A 307 -11.80 11.98 -40.66
CA ARG A 307 -10.81 12.99 -41.10
C ARG A 307 -11.48 14.31 -41.54
N ALA A 308 -12.71 14.22 -42.07
CA ALA A 308 -13.53 15.39 -42.42
C ALA A 308 -13.95 16.23 -41.20
N GLU A 309 -14.26 15.59 -40.06
CA GLU A 309 -14.60 16.28 -38.81
C GLU A 309 -13.38 17.00 -38.21
N TYR A 310 -12.18 16.42 -38.32
CA TYR A 310 -10.93 17.08 -37.92
C TYR A 310 -10.64 18.34 -38.75
N GLN A 311 -10.89 18.31 -40.06
CA GLN A 311 -10.72 19.47 -40.93
C GLN A 311 -11.71 20.60 -40.60
N GLU A 312 -12.95 20.26 -40.24
CA GLU A 312 -13.94 21.24 -39.79
C GLU A 312 -13.54 21.85 -38.44
N LEU A 313 -13.15 21.01 -37.48
CA LEU A 313 -12.65 21.44 -36.17
C LEU A 313 -11.40 22.31 -36.31
N GLU A 314 -10.49 21.98 -37.22
CA GLU A 314 -9.31 22.78 -37.51
C GLU A 314 -9.69 24.16 -38.05
N ARG A 315 -10.63 24.24 -39.00
CA ARG A 315 -11.12 25.51 -39.54
C ARG A 315 -11.75 26.38 -38.46
N GLN A 316 -12.56 25.79 -37.57
CA GLN A 316 -13.17 26.51 -36.44
C GLN A 316 -12.13 26.99 -35.44
N ALA A 317 -11.18 26.12 -35.06
CA ALA A 317 -10.10 26.46 -34.15
C ALA A 317 -9.19 27.56 -34.72
N MET A 318 -8.85 27.51 -36.01
CA MET A 318 -8.06 28.54 -36.70
C MET A 318 -8.74 29.91 -36.62
N ARG A 319 -10.05 29.98 -36.88
CA ARG A 319 -10.83 31.23 -36.76
C ARG A 319 -10.82 31.77 -35.33
N ALA A 320 -11.06 30.90 -34.35
CA ALA A 320 -11.08 31.29 -32.93
C ALA A 320 -9.70 31.77 -32.45
N VAL A 321 -8.63 31.04 -32.77
CA VAL A 321 -7.25 31.43 -32.41
C VAL A 321 -6.88 32.76 -33.06
N GLN A 322 -7.18 32.98 -34.35
CA GLN A 322 -6.90 34.24 -35.02
C GLN A 322 -7.70 35.42 -34.41
N ALA A 323 -8.95 35.21 -34.02
CA ALA A 323 -9.76 36.21 -33.33
C ALA A 323 -9.15 36.59 -31.96
N HIS A 324 -8.73 35.60 -31.17
CA HIS A 324 -8.06 35.83 -29.90
C HIS A 324 -6.70 36.53 -30.08
N LEU A 325 -5.92 36.17 -31.09
CA LEU A 325 -4.65 36.85 -31.40
C LEU A 325 -4.87 38.32 -31.75
N LYS A 326 -5.88 38.65 -32.57
CA LYS A 326 -6.23 40.04 -32.88
C LYS A 326 -6.61 40.83 -31.62
N ALA A 327 -7.38 40.23 -30.72
CA ALA A 327 -7.76 40.85 -29.46
C ALA A 327 -6.53 41.10 -28.56
N LEU A 328 -5.61 40.13 -28.46
CA LEU A 328 -4.37 40.26 -27.69
C LEU A 328 -3.44 41.34 -28.26
N ILE A 329 -3.32 41.43 -29.59
CA ILE A 329 -2.55 42.49 -30.26
C ILE A 329 -3.13 43.86 -29.94
N LYS A 330 -4.45 44.02 -30.04
CA LYS A 330 -5.14 45.29 -29.73
C LYS A 330 -4.97 45.70 -28.27
N ALA A 331 -4.97 44.72 -27.35
CA ALA A 331 -4.78 44.95 -25.92
C ALA A 331 -3.29 45.06 -25.50
N GLN A 332 -2.34 44.89 -26.43
CA GLN A 332 -0.90 44.78 -26.15
C GLN A 332 -0.55 43.74 -25.06
N GLN A 333 -1.32 42.66 -24.98
CA GLN A 333 -1.14 41.60 -23.99
C GLN A 333 -0.38 40.40 -24.57
N ARG A 334 0.43 39.77 -23.71
CA ARG A 334 1.12 38.52 -24.02
C ARG A 334 0.38 37.34 -23.39
N THR A 335 0.52 36.16 -23.99
CA THR A 335 -0.05 34.92 -23.43
C THR A 335 0.79 33.69 -23.77
N THR A 336 0.43 32.54 -23.18
CA THR A 336 1.05 31.25 -23.51
C THR A 336 0.27 30.52 -24.60
N VAL A 337 0.94 29.62 -25.33
CA VAL A 337 0.29 28.72 -26.31
C VAL A 337 -0.88 27.95 -25.69
N GLN A 338 -0.70 27.48 -24.46
CA GLN A 338 -1.73 26.72 -23.75
C GLN A 338 -2.95 27.60 -23.43
N ALA A 339 -2.74 28.82 -22.94
CA ALA A 339 -3.82 29.76 -22.65
C ALA A 339 -4.58 30.17 -23.93
N LEU A 340 -3.85 30.45 -25.02
CA LEU A 340 -4.42 30.78 -26.32
C LEU A 340 -5.30 29.66 -26.88
N LEU A 341 -4.80 28.42 -26.87
CA LEU A 341 -5.54 27.26 -27.39
C LEU A 341 -6.69 26.82 -26.46
N ARG A 342 -6.62 27.15 -25.17
CA ARG A 342 -7.75 26.96 -24.23
C ARG A 342 -8.85 27.98 -24.47
N ALA A 343 -8.51 29.24 -24.71
CA ALA A 343 -9.47 30.27 -25.08
C ALA A 343 -10.20 29.90 -26.38
N ALA A 344 -9.48 29.32 -27.35
CA ALA A 344 -10.05 28.79 -28.58
C ALA A 344 -10.74 27.41 -28.45
N GLY A 345 -10.84 26.83 -27.24
CA GLY A 345 -11.56 25.59 -26.97
C GLY A 345 -10.94 24.30 -27.52
N ILE A 346 -9.70 24.33 -28.04
CA ILE A 346 -9.11 23.21 -28.80
C ILE A 346 -7.94 22.51 -28.08
N TRP A 347 -7.45 23.06 -26.98
CA TRP A 347 -6.22 22.61 -26.30
C TRP A 347 -6.13 21.09 -26.06
N GLU A 348 -7.15 20.48 -25.46
CA GLU A 348 -7.10 19.06 -25.10
C GLU A 348 -7.02 18.15 -26.34
N ARG A 349 -7.74 18.50 -27.41
CA ARG A 349 -7.73 17.73 -28.67
C ARG A 349 -6.43 17.91 -29.44
N PHE A 350 -5.93 19.15 -29.53
CA PHE A 350 -4.69 19.47 -30.22
C PHE A 350 -3.46 18.84 -29.53
N ARG A 351 -3.44 18.79 -28.19
CA ARG A 351 -2.31 18.21 -27.44
C ARG A 351 -2.13 16.71 -27.70
N HIS A 352 -3.24 15.98 -27.85
CA HIS A 352 -3.21 14.52 -28.02
C HIS A 352 -3.10 14.09 -29.48
N ASN A 353 -3.62 14.89 -30.42
CA ASN A 353 -3.73 14.53 -31.84
C ASN A 353 -3.13 15.61 -32.77
N ARG A 354 -1.92 16.10 -32.48
CA ARG A 354 -1.32 17.23 -33.20
C ARG A 354 -1.21 17.02 -34.71
N ASP A 355 -0.92 15.80 -35.15
CA ASP A 355 -0.72 15.46 -36.57
C ASP A 355 -2.01 15.55 -37.39
N GLU A 356 -3.17 15.55 -36.73
CA GLU A 356 -4.49 15.73 -37.36
C GLU A 356 -4.85 17.22 -37.55
N PHE A 357 -4.02 18.15 -37.06
CA PHE A 357 -4.22 19.60 -37.16
C PHE A 357 -2.99 20.33 -37.74
N PRO A 358 -2.63 20.09 -39.01
CA PRO A 358 -1.42 20.65 -39.63
C PRO A 358 -1.42 22.18 -39.72
N MET A 359 -2.54 22.81 -40.08
CA MET A 359 -2.64 24.27 -40.21
C MET A 359 -2.60 24.95 -38.84
N LEU A 360 -3.29 24.39 -37.84
CA LEU A 360 -3.24 24.91 -36.48
C LEU A 360 -1.85 24.72 -35.86
N ALA A 361 -1.17 23.61 -36.17
CA ALA A 361 0.21 23.39 -35.74
C ALA A 361 1.17 24.44 -36.30
N GLU A 362 0.99 24.81 -37.57
CA GLU A 362 1.75 25.89 -38.21
C GLU A 362 1.45 27.25 -37.58
N LEU A 363 0.18 27.57 -37.36
CA LEU A 363 -0.22 28.82 -36.68
C LEU A 363 0.35 28.92 -35.26
N VAL A 364 0.42 27.80 -34.53
CA VAL A 364 1.04 27.75 -33.19
C VAL A 364 2.54 28.00 -33.28
N LEU A 365 3.23 27.52 -34.31
CA LEU A 365 4.65 27.79 -34.53
C LEU A 365 4.88 29.28 -34.84
N GLN A 366 4.07 29.86 -35.71
CA GLN A 366 4.10 31.29 -36.01
C GLN A 366 3.82 32.14 -34.77
N PHE A 367 2.81 31.79 -33.98
CA PHE A 367 2.51 32.46 -32.72
C PHE A 367 3.70 32.40 -31.75
N ARG A 368 4.38 31.26 -31.62
CA ARG A 368 5.58 31.14 -30.76
C ARG A 368 6.72 32.06 -31.17
N ALA A 369 6.78 32.47 -32.44
CA ALA A 369 7.75 33.43 -32.95
C ALA A 369 7.30 34.89 -32.79
N SER A 370 6.01 35.14 -32.51
CA SER A 370 5.43 36.49 -32.37
C SER A 370 5.75 37.18 -31.04
N ASP A 371 5.57 38.51 -30.98
CA ASP A 371 5.74 39.32 -29.77
C ASP A 371 4.65 39.14 -28.71
N GLN A 372 3.56 38.47 -29.09
CA GLN A 372 2.43 38.15 -28.23
C GLN A 372 2.62 36.82 -27.48
N SER A 373 3.63 36.02 -27.86
CA SER A 373 4.01 34.82 -27.10
C SER A 373 4.91 35.20 -25.93
N GLU A 374 4.51 34.83 -24.71
CA GLU A 374 5.35 34.95 -23.51
C GLU A 374 6.65 34.14 -23.59
N ARG A 375 6.67 33.10 -24.43
CA ARG A 375 7.80 32.17 -24.58
C ARG A 375 8.26 32.18 -26.03
N GLN A 376 8.99 33.21 -26.43
CA GLN A 376 9.59 33.28 -27.77
C GLN A 376 10.62 32.16 -27.96
N LEU A 377 10.52 31.44 -29.08
CA LEU A 377 11.53 30.48 -29.50
C LEU A 377 12.87 31.22 -29.75
N GLY A 378 13.94 30.81 -29.07
CA GLY A 378 15.30 31.35 -29.28
C GLY A 378 15.75 32.48 -28.34
N LYS A 379 14.84 33.17 -27.62
CA LYS A 379 15.22 34.23 -26.64
C LYS A 379 15.28 33.74 -25.19
N ARG A 380 15.80 32.54 -24.95
CA ARG A 380 16.24 32.19 -23.59
C ARG A 380 17.46 33.04 -23.27
N SER A 381 17.35 33.99 -22.35
CA SER A 381 18.54 34.41 -21.62
C SER A 381 19.07 33.17 -20.90
N ARG A 382 20.30 32.75 -21.23
CA ARG A 382 21.01 31.72 -20.46
C ARG A 382 21.29 32.29 -19.08
N TRP A 383 20.33 32.22 -18.16
CA TRP A 383 20.62 32.32 -16.74
C TRP A 383 20.93 30.93 -16.20
N ARG A 384 22.19 30.54 -16.36
CA ARG A 384 22.94 29.90 -15.29
C ARG A 384 23.92 30.96 -14.80
N LYS A 385 23.61 31.58 -13.66
CA LYS A 385 24.61 31.94 -12.66
C LYS A 385 24.22 31.17 -11.40
#